data_AF-A0A2I0DT84-F1
#
_entry.id   AF-A0A2I0DT84-F1
#
_cell.length_a   1.000
_cell.length_b   1.000
_cell.length_c   1.000
_cell.angle_alpha   90.00
_cell.angle_beta   90.00
_cell.angle_gamma   90.00
#
_symmetry.space_group_name_H-M   'P 1'
#
loop_
_entity.id
_entity.type
_entity.pdbx_description
1 polymer ?
#
loop_
_entity_poly.entity_id
_entity_poly.type
_entity_poly.pdbx_seq_one_letter_code
_entity_poly.pdbx_strand_id
1 'polypeptide(L)' 'MLHTPNPAAEYCLKLGGTSDLSSGNCILPNGEKIDQWQLFRRDHLFIDPQNR' A
#
# COMPACT_ATOMS: atom_id res chain seq x y z
N MET A 1 20.49 9.64 -3.90
CA MET A 1 19.62 9.34 -2.74
C MET A 1 18.69 8.20 -3.16
N LEU A 2 18.98 6.97 -2.75
CA LEU A 2 18.13 5.82 -3.08
C LEU A 2 16.91 5.86 -2.12
N HIS A 3 15.78 6.36 -2.59
CA HIS A 3 14.51 6.13 -1.90
C HIS A 3 14.12 4.69 -2.21
N THR A 4 14.19 3.81 -1.23
CA THR A 4 13.47 2.53 -1.30
C THR A 4 11.99 2.88 -1.38
N PRO A 5 11.28 2.63 -2.49
CA PRO A 5 9.87 2.96 -2.56
C PRO A 5 9.14 2.22 -1.45
N ASN A 6 8.27 2.92 -0.72
CA ASN A 6 7.44 2.30 0.29
C ASN A 6 6.64 1.16 -0.38
N PRO A 7 6.80 -0.10 0.04
CA PRO A 7 6.20 -1.24 -0.65
C PRO A 7 4.66 -1.15 -0.68
N ALA A 8 4.05 -0.54 0.34
CA ALA A 8 2.62 -0.30 0.36
C ALA A 8 2.19 0.78 -0.65
N ALA A 9 2.99 1.83 -0.83
CA ALA A 9 2.75 2.85 -1.85
C ALA A 9 2.93 2.27 -3.26
N GLU A 10 3.98 1.46 -3.48
CA GLU A 10 4.20 0.76 -4.75
C GLU A 10 3.03 -0.19 -5.06
N TYR A 11 2.52 -0.90 -4.05
CA TYR A 11 1.38 -1.78 -4.22
C TYR A 11 0.10 -1.04 -4.59
N CYS A 12 -0.16 0.11 -3.97
CA CYS A 12 -1.26 0.98 -4.37
C CYS A 12 -1.19 1.34 -5.87
N LEU A 13 -0.01 1.73 -6.36
CA LEU A 13 0.21 2.06 -7.76
C LEU A 13 0.04 0.84 -8.68
N LYS A 14 0.48 -0.35 -8.24
CA LYS A 14 0.28 -1.62 -8.99
C LYS A 14 -1.19 -1.97 -9.19
N LEU A 15 -2.06 -1.60 -8.26
CA LEU A 15 -3.51 -1.78 -8.36
C LEU A 15 -4.19 -0.70 -9.24
N GLY A 16 -3.42 0.19 -9.85
CA GLY A 16 -3.94 1.35 -10.59
C GLY A 16 -4.48 2.46 -9.68
N GLY A 17 -4.22 2.37 -8.37
CA GLY A 17 -4.59 3.40 -7.41
C GLY A 17 -3.62 4.58 -7.42
N THR A 18 -4.00 5.63 -6.69
CA THR A 18 -3.18 6.81 -6.44
C THR A 18 -2.75 6.81 -4.97
N SER A 19 -1.44 6.86 -4.72
CA SER A 19 -0.90 6.99 -3.36
C SER A 19 -0.88 8.46 -2.94
N ASP A 20 -1.60 8.79 -1.87
CA ASP A 20 -1.51 10.07 -1.19
C ASP A 20 -0.45 9.96 -0.08
N LEU A 21 0.76 10.42 -0.40
CA LEU A 21 1.90 10.40 0.53
C LEU A 21 1.70 11.29 1.76
N SER A 22 0.81 12.29 1.69
CA SER A 22 0.54 13.20 2.82
C SER A 22 -0.33 12.55 3.87
N SER A 23 -1.29 11.71 3.46
CA SER A 23 -2.22 11.03 4.35
C SER A 23 -1.93 9.54 4.54
N GLY A 24 -1.01 8.96 3.76
CA GLY A 24 -0.69 7.54 3.78
C GLY A 24 -1.78 6.66 3.15
N ASN A 25 -2.73 7.24 2.43
CA ASN A 25 -3.85 6.50 1.86
C ASN A 25 -3.61 6.12 0.40
N CYS A 26 -4.18 4.99 0.01
CA CYS A 26 -4.39 4.60 -1.37
C CYS A 26 -5.82 4.94 -1.80
N ILE A 27 -5.96 5.60 -2.94
CA ILE A 27 -7.24 5.81 -3.61
C ILE A 27 -7.31 4.83 -4.77
N LEU A 28 -8.17 3.82 -4.67
CA LEU A 28 -8.33 2.78 -5.68
C LEU A 28 -9.17 3.27 -6.87
N PRO A 29 -9.11 2.60 -8.05
CA PRO A 29 -9.89 2.98 -9.24
C PRO A 29 -11.42 2.98 -9.03
N ASN A 30 -11.91 2.20 -8.07
CA ASN A 30 -13.33 2.18 -7.68
C ASN A 30 -13.72 3.39 -6.79
N GLY A 31 -12.79 4.29 -6.47
CA GLY A 31 -12.98 5.43 -5.58
C GLY A 31 -12.81 5.10 -4.09
N GLU A 32 -12.51 3.86 -3.73
CA GLU A 32 -12.26 3.46 -2.35
C GLU A 32 -10.97 4.10 -1.83
N LYS A 33 -11.04 4.68 -0.63
CA LYS A 33 -9.88 5.22 0.08
C LYS A 33 -9.56 4.32 1.27
N ILE A 34 -8.35 3.80 1.30
CA ILE A 34 -7.87 2.86 2.32
C ILE A 34 -6.44 3.19 2.73
N ASP A 35 -6.06 2.97 3.99
CA ASP A 35 -4.67 3.09 4.42
C ASP A 35 -3.78 2.13 3.60
N GLN A 36 -2.68 2.65 3.04
CA GLN A 36 -1.87 1.87 2.10
C GLN A 36 -1.25 0.64 2.78
N TRP A 37 -0.89 0.73 4.07
CA TRP A 37 -0.33 -0.40 4.82
C TRP A 37 -1.40 -1.42 5.21
N GLN A 38 -2.62 -0.98 5.50
CA GLN A 38 -3.77 -1.86 5.68
C GLN A 38 -4.07 -2.63 4.40
N LEU A 39 -4.10 -1.96 3.25
CA LEU A 39 -4.26 -2.59 1.93
C LEU A 39 -3.15 -3.59 1.64
N PHE A 40 -1.88 -3.16 1.82
CA PHE A 40 -0.71 -4.02 1.60
C PHE A 40 -0.76 -5.26 2.48
N ARG A 41 -1.00 -5.11 3.79
CA ARG A 41 -1.14 -6.26 4.69
C ARG A 41 -2.31 -7.13 4.27
N ARG A 42 -3.53 -6.60 4.11
CA ARG A 42 -4.73 -7.38 3.72
C ARG A 42 -4.44 -8.36 2.58
N ASP A 43 -3.72 -7.89 1.56
CA ASP A 43 -3.48 -8.66 0.34
C ASP A 43 -2.16 -9.48 0.38
N HIS A 44 -1.30 -9.25 1.39
CA HIS A 44 -0.04 -9.96 1.63
C HIS A 44 0.01 -10.71 2.98
N LEU A 45 -1.12 -10.84 3.69
CA LEU A 45 -1.23 -11.46 5.03
C LEU A 45 -0.85 -12.97 5.05
N PHE A 46 -0.51 -13.57 3.90
CA PHE A 46 0.04 -14.92 3.80
C PHE A 46 1.58 -14.97 3.65
N ILE A 47 2.27 -13.82 3.56
CA ILE A 47 3.73 -13.72 3.45
C ILE A 47 4.29 -12.86 4.61
N ASP A 48 3.96 -13.21 5.86
CA ASP A 48 4.83 -12.87 6.99
C ASP A 48 4.66 -13.86 8.16
N PRO A 49 5.36 -15.00 8.16
CA PRO A 49 5.48 -15.87 9.33
C PRO A 49 6.53 -15.36 10.35
N GLN A 50 6.97 -14.09 10.30
CA GLN A 50 8.13 -13.58 11.04
C GLN A 50 7.85 -12.31 11.87
N ASN A 51 6.61 -12.00 12.27
CA ASN A 51 6.38 -10.91 13.23
C ASN A 51 5.68 -11.38 14.51
N ARG A 52 6.45 -12.12 15.33
CA ARG A 52 6.34 -12.13 16.80
C ARG A 52 6.95 -10.84 17.35
#